data_AF-A0A6S7J8P1-F1
#
_entry.id   AF-A0A6S7J8P1-F1
#
_cell.length_a   1.000
_cell.length_b   1.000
_cell.length_c   1.000
_cell.angle_alpha   90.00
_cell.angle_beta   90.00
_cell.angle_gamma   90.00
#
_symmetry.space_group_name_H-M   'P 1'
#
loop_
_entity.id
_entity.type
_entity.pdbx_description
1 polymer ?
#
loop_
_entity_poly.entity_id
_entity_poly.type
_entity_poly.pdbx_seq_one_letter_code
_entity_poly.pdbx_strand_id
1 'polypeptide(L)'
;MSNTTAEEAKEISITSFTSAFILNLVIGLIGFIAFSLIRRRFKYVYLSNFIIQTTKLLSELSETQVQIWNRLKLSNSIFSWLTPCFKLSDEEVFDLVGLDIFVYLRFVRLCLKFFVVILPYGLLVLLPLNIYGTANLKGMSSLSMGNIELKSDIYWAHLVGVWAYSIIIFFMMYREWQTFTHYRQLYLRKGYEEQYSILVTDLPAYLRNDHNLDEFLKSVFPEKVISVHVFKAVPSWTDLSEAHDDMVRKYEHAE
;
A
#
# COMPACT_ATOMS: atom_id res chain seq x y z
N MET A 1 -19.72 -8.21 -48.77
CA MET A 1 -18.30 -8.23 -48.33
C MET A 1 -18.01 -7.31 -47.13
N SER A 2 -18.80 -6.26 -46.85
CA SER A 2 -18.57 -5.36 -45.69
C SER A 2 -19.02 -5.93 -44.33
N ASN A 3 -20.02 -6.80 -44.27
CA ASN A 3 -20.52 -7.35 -43.00
C ASN A 3 -19.66 -8.50 -42.45
N THR A 4 -19.02 -9.28 -43.33
CA THR A 4 -18.19 -10.42 -42.94
C THR A 4 -16.92 -9.98 -42.21
N THR A 5 -16.24 -8.94 -42.69
CA THR A 5 -15.03 -8.41 -42.06
C THR A 5 -15.29 -7.77 -40.69
N ALA A 6 -16.47 -7.17 -40.49
CA ALA A 6 -16.86 -6.58 -39.21
C ALA A 6 -17.26 -7.63 -38.16
N GLU A 7 -17.88 -8.74 -38.58
CA GLU A 7 -18.21 -9.85 -37.68
C GLU A 7 -16.98 -10.67 -37.29
N GLU A 8 -16.06 -10.90 -38.24
CA GLU A 8 -14.76 -11.51 -37.95
C GLU A 8 -13.96 -10.66 -36.95
N ALA A 9 -13.87 -9.35 -37.15
CA ALA A 9 -13.18 -8.44 -36.23
C ALA A 9 -13.79 -8.44 -34.81
N LYS A 10 -15.12 -8.58 -34.70
CA LYS A 10 -15.84 -8.69 -33.42
C LYS A 10 -15.47 -9.97 -32.67
N GLU A 11 -15.53 -11.10 -33.36
CA GLU A 11 -15.24 -12.42 -32.79
C GLU A 11 -13.78 -12.49 -32.35
N ILE A 12 -12.86 -11.96 -33.16
CA ILE A 12 -11.43 -11.85 -32.83
C ILE A 12 -11.20 -11.00 -31.56
N SER A 13 -11.92 -9.89 -31.37
CA SER A 13 -11.77 -9.03 -30.18
C SER A 13 -12.21 -9.73 -28.88
N ILE A 14 -13.37 -10.38 -28.88
CA ILE A 14 -13.88 -11.08 -27.69
C ILE A 14 -12.99 -12.29 -27.37
N THR A 15 -12.61 -13.08 -28.38
CA THR A 15 -11.73 -14.25 -28.19
C THR A 15 -10.34 -13.86 -27.72
N SER A 16 -9.80 -12.73 -28.18
CA SER A 16 -8.53 -12.19 -27.68
C SER A 16 -8.64 -11.77 -26.21
N PHE A 17 -9.75 -11.14 -25.82
CA PHE A 17 -9.97 -10.75 -24.43
C PHE A 17 -10.14 -11.97 -23.52
N THR A 18 -10.95 -12.96 -23.92
CA THR A 18 -11.19 -14.16 -23.11
C THR A 18 -9.93 -15.01 -22.98
N SER A 19 -9.16 -15.19 -24.05
CA SER A 19 -7.88 -15.92 -23.99
C SER A 19 -6.87 -15.22 -23.07
N ALA A 20 -6.73 -13.89 -23.17
CA ALA A 20 -5.88 -13.11 -22.28
C ALA A 20 -6.33 -13.21 -20.82
N PHE A 21 -7.64 -13.14 -20.55
CA PHE A 21 -8.20 -13.29 -19.21
C PHE A 21 -7.90 -14.67 -18.61
N ILE A 22 -8.16 -15.74 -19.37
CA ILE A 22 -7.91 -17.12 -18.92
C ILE A 22 -6.42 -17.33 -18.67
N LEU A 23 -5.55 -16.88 -19.57
CA LEU A 23 -4.10 -17.00 -19.43
C LEU A 23 -3.62 -16.31 -18.15
N ASN A 24 -4.01 -15.05 -17.92
CA ASN A 24 -3.62 -14.30 -16.72
C ASN A 24 -4.19 -14.93 -15.45
N LEU A 25 -5.42 -15.44 -15.49
CA LEU A 25 -6.03 -16.15 -14.36
C LEU A 25 -5.24 -17.42 -14.01
N VAL A 26 -4.85 -18.21 -15.01
CA VAL A 26 -4.06 -19.43 -14.81
C VAL A 26 -2.68 -19.11 -14.23
N ILE A 27 -1.98 -18.12 -14.79
CA ILE A 27 -0.68 -17.68 -14.26
C ILE A 27 -0.82 -17.17 -12.82
N GLY A 28 -1.86 -16.39 -12.53
CA GLY A 28 -2.15 -15.89 -11.18
C GLY A 28 -2.41 -17.03 -10.19
N LEU A 29 -3.17 -18.04 -10.57
CA LEU A 29 -3.44 -19.22 -9.74
C LEU A 29 -2.18 -20.05 -9.50
N ILE A 30 -1.36 -20.27 -10.52
CA ILE A 30 -0.07 -20.96 -10.39
C ILE A 30 0.83 -20.19 -9.42
N GLY A 31 0.96 -18.87 -9.59
CA GLY A 31 1.74 -18.01 -8.71
C GLY A 31 1.24 -18.03 -7.27
N PHE A 32 -0.09 -17.99 -7.08
CA PHE A 32 -0.73 -18.04 -5.76
C PHE A 32 -0.47 -19.38 -5.04
N ILE A 33 -0.58 -20.49 -5.75
CA ILE A 33 -0.30 -21.83 -5.22
C ILE A 33 1.19 -21.99 -4.94
N ALA A 34 2.05 -21.59 -5.88
CA ALA A 34 3.50 -21.61 -5.70
C ALA A 34 3.93 -20.79 -4.48
N PHE A 35 3.42 -19.57 -4.33
CA PHE A 35 3.64 -18.74 -3.14
C PHE A 35 3.19 -19.46 -1.85
N SER A 36 1.99 -20.03 -1.87
CA SER A 36 1.44 -20.73 -0.69
C SER A 36 2.26 -21.97 -0.30
N LEU A 37 2.95 -22.61 -1.25
CA LEU A 37 3.87 -23.73 -1.00
C LEU A 37 5.27 -23.26 -0.57
N ILE A 38 5.87 -22.32 -1.31
CA ILE A 38 7.22 -21.79 -1.08
C ILE A 38 7.32 -21.12 0.30
N ARG A 39 6.30 -20.35 0.69
CA ARG A 39 6.23 -19.71 2.01
C ARG A 39 6.38 -20.71 3.17
N ARG A 40 5.84 -21.92 3.03
CA ARG A 40 5.94 -22.96 4.06
C ARG A 40 7.36 -23.49 4.20
N ARG A 41 8.09 -23.57 3.09
CA ARG A 41 9.47 -24.08 3.03
C ARG A 41 10.49 -23.04 3.49
N PHE A 42 10.34 -21.78 3.09
CA PHE A 42 11.29 -20.70 3.36
C PHE A 42 10.77 -19.68 4.37
N LYS A 43 10.49 -20.14 5.60
CA LYS A 43 9.94 -19.27 6.67
C LYS A 43 10.86 -18.07 6.99
N TYR A 44 12.18 -18.23 6.92
CA TYR A 44 13.12 -17.15 7.19
C TYR A 44 13.00 -15.97 6.21
N VAL A 45 12.72 -16.25 4.93
CA VAL A 45 12.57 -15.19 3.92
C VAL A 45 11.21 -14.51 4.04
N TYR A 46 10.12 -15.29 4.10
CA TYR A 46 8.75 -14.76 4.06
C TYR A 46 8.22 -14.28 5.41
N LEU A 47 8.83 -14.72 6.51
CA LEU A 47 8.43 -14.38 7.89
C LEU A 47 9.59 -13.70 8.64
N SER A 48 10.56 -13.09 7.94
CA SER A 48 11.73 -12.46 8.55
C SER A 48 11.36 -11.50 9.69
N ASN A 49 10.45 -10.56 9.42
CA ASN A 49 9.99 -9.60 10.43
C ASN A 49 9.31 -10.28 11.63
N PHE A 50 8.53 -11.33 11.38
CA PHE A 50 7.91 -12.13 12.45
C PHE A 50 8.99 -12.77 13.33
N ILE A 51 10.00 -13.38 12.73
CA ILE A 51 11.07 -14.09 13.45
C ILE A 51 11.93 -13.11 14.23
N ILE A 52 12.33 -11.99 13.61
CA ILE A 52 13.13 -10.95 14.28
C ILE A 52 12.37 -10.38 15.48
N GLN A 53 11.10 -10.00 15.30
CA GLN A 53 10.30 -9.44 16.39
C GLN A 53 10.05 -10.47 17.52
N THR A 54 9.74 -11.72 17.18
CA THR A 54 9.47 -12.77 18.19
C THR A 54 10.72 -13.36 18.83
N THR A 55 11.91 -13.21 18.26
CA THR A 55 13.14 -13.84 18.77
C THR A 55 14.11 -12.85 19.40
N LYS A 56 14.28 -11.66 18.80
CA LYS A 56 15.23 -10.64 19.26
C LYS A 56 14.59 -9.54 20.11
N LEU A 57 13.36 -9.15 19.81
CA LEU A 57 12.69 -8.00 20.43
C LEU A 57 11.61 -8.38 21.45
N LEU A 58 11.51 -9.66 21.82
CA LEU A 58 10.44 -10.14 22.70
C LEU A 58 10.48 -9.48 24.09
N SER A 59 11.65 -9.05 24.55
CA SER A 59 11.84 -8.29 25.81
C SER A 59 11.42 -6.82 25.72
N GLU A 60 11.36 -6.24 24.53
CA GLU A 60 11.01 -4.83 24.29
C GLU A 60 9.55 -4.66 23.83
N LEU A 61 8.89 -5.76 23.45
CA LEU A 61 7.50 -5.75 23.01
C LEU A 61 6.54 -5.64 24.20
N SER A 62 5.46 -4.87 24.00
CA SER A 62 4.36 -4.81 24.96
C SER A 62 3.67 -6.16 25.10
N GLU A 63 3.16 -6.49 26.29
CA GLU A 63 2.41 -7.74 26.55
C GLU A 63 1.25 -7.95 25.56
N THR A 64 0.62 -6.85 25.10
CA THR A 64 -0.46 -6.87 24.11
C THR A 64 0.03 -7.35 22.74
N GLN A 65 1.17 -6.85 22.27
CA GLN A 65 1.78 -7.25 21.00
C GLN A 65 2.17 -8.73 21.01
N VAL A 66 2.73 -9.22 22.12
CA VAL A 66 3.09 -10.64 22.28
C VAL A 66 1.87 -11.55 22.19
N GLN A 67 0.74 -11.17 22.82
CA GLN A 67 -0.51 -11.92 22.72
C GLN A 67 -1.06 -11.97 21.28
N ILE A 68 -1.00 -10.84 20.58
CA ILE A 68 -1.44 -10.76 19.17
C ILE A 68 -0.55 -11.67 18.31
N TRP A 69 0.77 -11.64 18.48
CA TRP A 69 1.70 -12.51 17.75
C TRP A 69 1.46 -13.99 18.00
N ASN A 70 1.15 -14.37 19.24
CA ASN A 70 0.82 -15.75 19.59
C ASN A 70 -0.49 -16.23 18.93
N ARG A 71 -1.51 -15.37 18.87
CA ARG A 71 -2.76 -15.63 18.13
C ARG A 71 -2.52 -15.71 16.62
N LEU A 72 -1.58 -14.92 16.10
CA LEU A 72 -1.18 -14.90 14.71
C LEU A 72 -0.24 -16.04 14.31
N LYS A 73 0.13 -16.95 15.22
CA LYS A 73 1.00 -18.08 14.89
C LYS A 73 0.35 -18.95 13.81
N LEU A 74 0.81 -18.78 12.57
CA LEU A 74 0.24 -19.46 11.42
C LEU A 74 0.31 -20.98 11.60
N SER A 75 -0.86 -21.64 11.52
CA SER A 75 -0.93 -23.09 11.33
C SER A 75 -0.19 -23.49 10.04
N ASN A 76 0.35 -24.70 9.98
CA ASN A 76 1.08 -25.22 8.82
C ASN A 76 0.19 -25.51 7.58
N SER A 77 -1.09 -25.09 7.57
CA SER A 77 -1.98 -25.23 6.40
C SER A 77 -1.59 -24.27 5.26
N ILE A 78 -1.88 -24.66 4.02
CA ILE A 78 -1.51 -23.94 2.78
C ILE A 78 -2.16 -22.55 2.71
N PHE A 79 -3.39 -22.42 3.23
CA PHE A 79 -4.17 -21.16 3.20
C PHE A 79 -4.35 -20.55 4.59
N SER A 80 -3.61 -21.01 5.60
CA SER A 80 -3.73 -20.50 6.98
C SER A 80 -3.44 -19.00 7.08
N TRP A 81 -2.62 -18.47 6.17
CA TRP A 81 -2.22 -17.08 6.12
C TRP A 81 -3.34 -16.11 5.76
N LEU A 82 -4.39 -16.59 5.10
CA LEU A 82 -5.51 -15.75 4.66
C LEU A 82 -6.40 -15.36 5.85
N THR A 83 -6.51 -16.24 6.85
CA THR A 83 -7.34 -16.00 8.04
C THR A 83 -6.91 -14.75 8.82
N PRO A 84 -5.62 -14.56 9.17
CA PRO A 84 -5.11 -13.29 9.71
C PRO A 84 -5.48 -12.05 8.90
N CYS A 85 -5.41 -12.12 7.57
CA CYS A 85 -5.68 -10.97 6.70
C CYS A 85 -7.09 -10.41 6.85
N PHE A 86 -8.06 -11.28 7.17
CA PHE A 86 -9.46 -10.90 7.33
C PHE A 86 -9.92 -10.74 8.78
N LYS A 87 -9.24 -11.37 9.74
CA LYS A 87 -9.65 -11.35 11.15
C LYS A 87 -8.99 -10.26 12.00
N LEU A 88 -7.88 -9.68 11.56
CA LEU A 88 -7.18 -8.65 12.34
C LEU A 88 -8.00 -7.37 12.45
N SER A 89 -8.10 -6.84 13.67
CA SER A 89 -8.70 -5.53 13.90
C SER A 89 -7.77 -4.40 13.45
N ASP A 90 -8.32 -3.21 13.19
CA ASP A 90 -7.52 -2.05 12.79
C ASP A 90 -6.53 -1.62 13.88
N GLU A 91 -6.92 -1.73 15.16
CA GLU A 91 -6.06 -1.42 16.31
C GLU A 91 -4.89 -2.41 16.41
N GLU A 92 -5.16 -3.71 16.23
CA GLU A 92 -4.11 -4.73 16.22
C GLU A 92 -3.12 -4.51 15.07
N VAL A 93 -3.60 -4.15 13.88
CA VAL A 93 -2.71 -3.83 12.75
C VAL A 93 -1.85 -2.62 13.09
N PHE A 94 -2.45 -1.55 13.62
CA PHE A 94 -1.73 -0.32 13.96
C PHE A 94 -0.58 -0.57 14.95
N ASP A 95 -0.80 -1.37 15.97
CA ASP A 95 0.23 -1.67 16.97
C ASP A 95 1.31 -2.64 16.49
N LEU A 96 1.05 -3.45 15.45
CA LEU A 96 2.02 -4.41 14.92
C LEU A 96 2.96 -3.82 13.85
N VAL A 97 2.42 -3.02 12.92
CA VAL A 97 3.17 -2.58 11.72
C VAL A 97 3.55 -1.10 11.73
N GLY A 98 3.06 -0.34 12.71
CA GLY A 98 3.27 1.12 12.79
C GLY A 98 2.36 1.91 11.85
N LEU A 99 2.50 3.24 11.88
CA LEU A 99 1.57 4.15 11.20
C LEU A 99 1.60 4.03 9.68
N ASP A 100 2.79 4.00 9.06
CA ASP A 100 2.91 4.07 7.60
C ASP A 100 2.29 2.86 6.89
N ILE A 101 2.70 1.65 7.29
CA ILE A 101 2.16 0.40 6.75
C ILE A 101 0.66 0.28 7.04
N PHE A 102 0.22 0.71 8.23
CA PHE A 102 -1.20 0.75 8.59
C PHE A 102 -2.01 1.62 7.61
N VAL A 103 -1.52 2.81 7.30
CA VAL A 103 -2.18 3.73 6.36
C VAL A 103 -2.21 3.15 4.95
N TYR A 104 -1.11 2.53 4.51
CA TYR A 104 -1.08 1.82 3.21
C TYR A 104 -2.12 0.70 3.14
N LEU A 105 -2.21 -0.15 4.16
CA LEU A 105 -3.20 -1.23 4.20
C LEU A 105 -4.63 -0.70 4.19
N ARG A 106 -4.89 0.40 4.90
CA ARG A 106 -6.21 1.05 4.88
C ARG A 106 -6.54 1.68 3.54
N PHE A 107 -5.55 2.28 2.87
CA PHE A 107 -5.73 2.78 1.50
C PHE A 107 -6.13 1.66 0.54
N VAL A 108 -5.46 0.50 0.58
CA VAL A 108 -5.84 -0.67 -0.23
C VAL A 108 -7.26 -1.14 0.11
N ARG A 109 -7.62 -1.20 1.41
CA ARG A 109 -8.99 -1.54 1.84
C ARG A 109 -10.02 -0.51 1.36
N LEU A 110 -9.69 0.77 1.34
CA LEU A 110 -10.55 1.85 0.83
C LEU A 110 -10.81 1.65 -0.66
N CYS A 111 -9.77 1.37 -1.46
CA CYS A 111 -9.90 1.06 -2.88
C CYS A 111 -10.83 -0.14 -3.15
N LEU A 112 -10.69 -1.22 -2.36
CA LEU A 112 -11.59 -2.37 -2.44
C LEU A 112 -13.03 -2.01 -2.07
N LYS A 113 -13.23 -1.19 -1.02
CA LYS A 113 -14.56 -0.71 -0.64
C LYS A 113 -15.17 0.14 -1.74
N PHE A 114 -14.41 1.03 -2.40
CA PHE A 114 -14.89 1.81 -3.53
C PHE A 114 -15.39 0.89 -4.64
N PHE A 115 -14.59 -0.11 -5.02
CA PHE A 115 -14.97 -1.07 -6.04
C PHE A 115 -16.29 -1.78 -5.66
N VAL A 116 -16.41 -2.32 -4.45
CA VAL A 116 -17.60 -3.04 -4.00
C VAL A 116 -18.86 -2.17 -3.96
N VAL A 117 -18.74 -0.88 -3.60
CA VAL A 117 -19.89 0.03 -3.51
C VAL A 117 -20.36 0.53 -4.88
N ILE A 118 -19.42 0.79 -5.80
CA ILE A 118 -19.70 1.36 -7.13
C ILE A 118 -20.11 0.26 -8.12
N LEU A 119 -19.55 -0.95 -7.99
CA LEU A 119 -19.74 -2.07 -8.90
C LEU A 119 -21.22 -2.43 -9.16
N PRO A 120 -22.12 -2.52 -8.16
CA PRO A 120 -23.51 -2.91 -8.39
C PRO A 120 -24.26 -1.95 -9.33
N TYR A 121 -24.07 -0.63 -9.20
CA TYR A 121 -24.70 0.33 -10.09
C TYR A 121 -24.14 0.23 -11.50
N GLY A 122 -22.81 0.08 -11.63
CA GLY A 122 -22.17 -0.13 -12.92
C GLY A 122 -22.67 -1.39 -13.64
N LEU A 123 -22.76 -2.51 -12.93
CA LEU A 123 -23.15 -3.80 -13.52
C LEU A 123 -24.66 -3.95 -13.74
N LEU A 124 -25.49 -3.44 -12.83
CA LEU A 124 -26.94 -3.68 -12.88
C LEU A 124 -27.69 -2.57 -13.62
N VAL A 125 -27.14 -1.35 -13.66
CA VAL A 125 -27.80 -0.19 -14.30
C VAL A 125 -27.08 0.21 -15.58
N LEU A 126 -25.80 0.62 -15.48
CA LEU A 126 -25.10 1.20 -16.63
C LEU A 126 -24.79 0.17 -17.73
N LEU A 127 -24.37 -1.04 -17.34
CA LEU A 127 -23.97 -2.07 -18.30
C LEU A 127 -25.15 -2.56 -19.16
N PRO A 128 -26.34 -2.89 -18.62
CA PRO A 128 -27.52 -3.21 -19.43
C PRO A 128 -27.93 -2.03 -20.32
N LEU A 129 -27.95 -0.80 -19.79
CA LEU A 129 -28.30 0.38 -20.56
C LEU A 129 -27.37 0.61 -21.75
N ASN A 130 -26.07 0.34 -21.60
CA ASN A 130 -25.12 0.42 -22.70
C ASN A 130 -25.37 -0.68 -23.73
N ILE A 131 -25.67 -1.91 -23.31
CA ILE A 131 -25.95 -3.04 -24.23
C ILE A 131 -27.22 -2.78 -25.07
N TYR A 132 -28.28 -2.28 -24.45
CA TYR A 132 -29.54 -1.94 -25.13
C TYR A 132 -29.48 -0.62 -25.91
N GLY A 133 -28.31 0.01 -26.00
CA GLY A 133 -28.10 1.21 -26.81
C GLY A 133 -28.39 0.97 -28.30
N THR A 134 -28.98 1.98 -28.94
CA THR A 134 -29.48 1.92 -30.33
C THR A 134 -28.40 2.07 -31.39
N ALA A 135 -27.16 2.39 -31.03
CA ALA A 135 -26.07 2.58 -31.99
C ALA A 135 -25.55 1.27 -32.62
N ASN A 136 -26.07 0.11 -32.22
CA ASN A 136 -25.77 -1.21 -32.77
C ASN A 136 -24.26 -1.54 -32.86
N LEU A 137 -23.45 -0.99 -31.94
CA LEU A 137 -22.04 -1.36 -31.84
C LEU A 137 -21.95 -2.81 -31.39
N LYS A 138 -21.12 -3.59 -32.08
CA LYS A 138 -20.89 -5.00 -31.78
C LYS A 138 -19.59 -5.19 -30.99
N GLY A 139 -19.52 -6.23 -30.16
CA GLY A 139 -18.30 -6.61 -29.45
C GLY A 139 -18.09 -5.81 -28.17
N MET A 140 -16.85 -5.60 -27.75
CA MET A 140 -16.53 -4.88 -26.50
C MET A 140 -17.07 -3.44 -26.49
N SER A 141 -17.14 -2.81 -27.66
CA SER A 141 -17.66 -1.43 -27.81
C SER A 141 -19.13 -1.30 -27.42
N SER A 142 -19.91 -2.39 -27.44
CA SER A 142 -21.32 -2.40 -27.01
C SER A 142 -21.49 -2.17 -25.52
N LEU A 143 -20.45 -2.43 -24.72
CA LEU A 143 -20.45 -2.25 -23.26
C LEU A 143 -20.15 -0.80 -22.86
N SER A 144 -19.70 0.02 -23.81
CA SER A 144 -19.30 1.41 -23.57
C SER A 144 -20.45 2.37 -23.80
N MET A 145 -20.35 3.57 -23.22
CA MET A 145 -21.26 4.69 -23.48
C MET A 145 -21.34 5.09 -24.97
N GLY A 146 -20.35 4.67 -25.78
CA GLY A 146 -20.35 4.87 -27.23
C GLY A 146 -21.46 4.13 -27.97
N ASN A 147 -22.10 3.11 -27.37
CA ASN A 147 -23.23 2.41 -27.98
C ASN A 147 -24.58 3.15 -27.85
N ILE A 148 -24.57 4.34 -27.23
CA ILE A 148 -25.76 5.17 -27.03
C ILE A 148 -25.80 6.24 -28.13
N GLU A 149 -26.95 6.41 -28.78
CA GLU A 149 -27.15 7.47 -29.78
C GLU A 149 -27.13 8.88 -29.15
N LEU A 150 -26.60 9.84 -29.90
CA LEU A 150 -26.59 11.25 -29.53
C LEU A 150 -28.04 11.73 -29.28
N LYS A 151 -28.26 12.40 -28.14
CA LYS A 151 -29.56 12.89 -27.62
C LYS A 151 -30.49 11.83 -26.99
N SER A 152 -29.98 10.63 -26.69
CA SER A 152 -30.75 9.65 -25.91
C SER A 152 -30.91 10.06 -24.44
N ASP A 153 -32.08 9.82 -23.85
CA ASP A 153 -32.34 10.03 -22.42
C ASP A 153 -31.52 9.09 -21.52
N ILE A 154 -30.91 8.04 -22.08
CA ILE A 154 -30.04 7.10 -21.35
C ILE A 154 -28.83 7.82 -20.72
N TYR A 155 -28.39 8.94 -21.31
CA TYR A 155 -27.30 9.74 -20.74
C TYR A 155 -27.61 10.31 -19.36
N TRP A 156 -28.89 10.46 -18.99
CA TRP A 156 -29.27 10.86 -17.63
C TRP A 156 -28.85 9.83 -16.59
N ALA A 157 -28.89 8.53 -16.90
CA ALA A 157 -28.42 7.50 -15.99
C ALA A 157 -26.90 7.62 -15.75
N HIS A 158 -26.13 7.91 -16.79
CA HIS A 158 -24.69 8.17 -16.65
C HIS A 158 -24.41 9.43 -15.82
N LEU A 159 -25.16 10.51 -16.06
CA LEU A 159 -25.02 11.75 -15.29
C LEU A 159 -25.33 11.54 -13.80
N VAL A 160 -26.45 10.87 -13.49
CA VAL A 160 -26.80 10.51 -12.11
C VAL A 160 -25.73 9.61 -11.49
N GLY A 161 -25.22 8.64 -12.25
CA GLY A 161 -24.12 7.78 -11.84
C GLY A 161 -22.87 8.57 -11.43
N VAL A 162 -22.44 9.54 -12.25
CA VAL A 162 -21.27 10.39 -11.94
C VAL A 162 -21.48 11.15 -10.62
N TRP A 163 -22.61 11.84 -10.45
CA TRP A 163 -22.88 12.58 -9.21
C TRP A 163 -22.99 11.66 -7.99
N ALA A 164 -23.68 10.53 -8.11
CA ALA A 164 -23.81 9.55 -7.03
C ALA A 164 -22.44 8.98 -6.65
N TYR A 165 -21.61 8.58 -7.62
CA TYR A 165 -20.27 8.09 -7.39
C TYR A 165 -19.38 9.13 -6.75
N SER A 166 -19.41 10.39 -7.23
CA SER A 166 -18.65 11.47 -6.61
C SER A 166 -19.02 11.66 -5.14
N ILE A 167 -20.32 11.73 -4.82
CA ILE A 167 -20.78 11.89 -3.43
C ILE A 167 -20.31 10.72 -2.55
N ILE A 168 -20.46 9.48 -3.04
CA ILE A 168 -20.02 8.27 -2.32
C ILE A 168 -18.50 8.31 -2.09
N ILE A 169 -17.72 8.66 -3.12
CA ILE A 169 -16.27 8.73 -3.04
C ILE A 169 -15.83 9.77 -2.02
N PHE A 170 -16.38 11.00 -2.10
CA PHE A 170 -16.07 12.06 -1.15
C PHE A 170 -16.46 11.67 0.28
N PHE A 171 -17.63 11.06 0.48
CA PHE A 171 -18.08 10.61 1.79
C PHE A 171 -17.14 9.58 2.41
N MET A 172 -16.78 8.54 1.66
CA MET A 172 -15.88 7.49 2.14
C MET A 172 -14.44 8.02 2.36
N MET A 173 -13.96 8.89 1.48
CA MET A 173 -12.65 9.54 1.64
C MET A 173 -12.62 10.44 2.88
N TYR A 174 -13.70 11.18 3.15
CA TYR A 174 -13.83 11.99 4.36
C TYR A 174 -13.81 11.14 5.63
N ARG A 175 -14.52 10.01 5.65
CA ARG A 175 -14.48 9.07 6.78
C ARG A 175 -13.08 8.49 7.00
N GLU A 176 -12.38 8.18 5.92
CA GLU A 176 -11.02 7.65 6.00
C GLU A 176 -10.04 8.72 6.49
N TRP A 177 -10.18 9.96 6.04
CA TRP A 177 -9.42 11.11 6.53
C TRP A 177 -9.56 11.29 8.04
N GLN A 178 -10.80 11.26 8.55
CA GLN A 178 -11.05 11.38 9.99
C GLN A 178 -10.34 10.27 10.78
N THR A 179 -10.39 9.05 10.25
CA THR A 179 -9.73 7.89 10.86
C THR A 179 -8.21 8.05 10.83
N PHE A 180 -7.63 8.42 9.69
CA PHE A 180 -6.20 8.73 9.57
C PHE A 180 -5.75 9.78 10.58
N THR A 181 -6.52 10.86 10.70
CA THR A 181 -6.21 11.94 11.65
C THR A 181 -6.18 11.41 13.08
N HIS A 182 -7.15 10.58 13.47
CA HIS A 182 -7.18 9.97 14.80
C HIS A 182 -5.93 9.11 15.08
N TYR A 183 -5.59 8.17 14.19
CA TYR A 183 -4.43 7.29 14.37
C TYR A 183 -3.10 8.04 14.27
N ARG A 184 -3.01 9.08 13.44
CA ARG A 184 -1.83 9.96 13.41
C ARG A 184 -1.63 10.66 14.74
N GLN A 185 -2.70 11.17 15.37
CA GLN A 185 -2.60 11.79 16.69
C GLN A 185 -2.19 10.76 17.76
N LEU A 186 -2.72 9.54 17.72
CA LEU A 186 -2.29 8.46 18.62
C LEU A 186 -0.81 8.11 18.43
N TYR A 187 -0.34 8.03 17.18
CA TYR A 187 1.06 7.79 16.87
C TYR A 187 1.97 8.92 17.39
N LEU A 188 1.60 10.18 17.16
CA LEU A 188 2.39 11.33 17.61
C LEU A 188 2.47 11.41 19.14
N ARG A 189 1.43 10.97 19.86
CA ARG A 189 1.42 10.92 21.33
C ARG A 189 2.42 9.92 21.93
N LYS A 190 2.89 8.92 21.16
CA LYS A 190 3.85 7.92 21.66
C LYS A 190 5.24 8.54 21.97
N GLY A 191 5.55 9.74 21.48
CA GLY A 191 6.72 10.49 21.93
C GLY A 191 8.06 9.93 21.44
N TYR A 192 8.16 9.53 20.18
CA TYR A 192 9.41 8.98 19.61
C TYR A 192 10.58 9.97 19.71
N GLU A 193 11.80 9.47 19.90
CA GLU A 193 13.03 10.28 20.04
C GLU A 193 13.25 11.23 18.84
N GLU A 194 12.86 10.79 17.65
CA GLU A 194 12.87 11.57 16.40
C GLU A 194 12.07 12.87 16.50
N GLN A 195 11.03 12.93 17.34
CA GLN A 195 10.20 14.11 17.52
C GLN A 195 10.89 15.25 18.29
N TYR A 196 11.97 14.93 19.00
CA TYR A 196 12.77 15.88 19.78
C TYR A 196 14.06 16.29 19.08
N SER A 197 14.35 15.70 17.91
CA SER A 197 15.54 15.98 17.12
C SER A 197 15.21 17.00 16.02
N ILE A 198 15.99 18.08 15.95
CA ILE A 198 15.79 19.14 14.96
C ILE A 198 16.98 19.15 14.00
N LEU A 199 16.71 19.02 12.71
CA LEU A 199 17.72 19.23 11.68
C LEU A 199 17.83 20.73 11.37
N VAL A 200 18.98 21.31 11.68
CA VAL A 200 19.29 22.71 11.33
C VAL A 200 20.16 22.71 10.07
N THR A 201 19.64 23.31 9.00
CA THR A 201 20.35 23.48 7.73
C THR A 201 20.94 24.89 7.61
N ASP A 202 21.89 25.08 6.69
CA ASP A 202 22.49 26.39 6.36
C ASP A 202 23.16 27.12 7.52
N LEU A 203 24.00 26.40 8.27
CA LEU A 203 24.79 26.98 9.36
C LEU A 203 25.86 27.96 8.83
N PRO A 204 25.95 29.19 9.40
CA PRO A 204 27.05 30.12 9.16
C PRO A 204 28.40 29.48 9.47
N ALA A 205 29.45 29.87 8.73
CA ALA A 205 30.77 29.24 8.85
C ALA A 205 31.34 29.23 10.29
N TYR A 206 31.02 30.24 11.11
CA TYR A 206 31.48 30.33 12.50
C TYR A 206 30.76 29.37 13.47
N LEU A 207 29.58 28.84 13.09
CA LEU A 207 28.78 27.89 13.89
C LEU A 207 28.92 26.43 13.42
N ARG A 208 29.79 26.13 12.45
CA ARG A 208 30.00 24.76 11.93
C ARG A 208 30.86 23.85 12.83
N ASN A 209 31.07 24.26 14.08
CA ASN A 209 31.78 23.47 15.08
C ASN A 209 30.80 23.08 16.19
N ASP A 210 30.84 21.82 16.63
CA ASP A 210 29.96 21.28 17.67
C ASP A 210 29.93 22.17 18.92
N HIS A 211 31.09 22.62 19.40
CA HIS A 211 31.20 23.46 20.58
C HIS A 211 30.55 24.85 20.41
N ASN A 212 30.84 25.53 19.30
CA ASN A 212 30.30 26.86 19.03
C ASN A 212 28.77 26.81 18.83
N LEU A 213 28.28 25.74 18.20
CA LEU A 213 26.85 25.54 17.98
C LEU A 213 26.13 25.22 19.30
N ASP A 214 26.73 24.37 20.14
CA ASP A 214 26.20 24.03 21.47
C ASP A 214 26.13 25.26 22.38
N GLU A 215 27.18 26.07 22.45
CA GLU A 215 27.20 27.30 23.24
C GLU A 215 26.14 28.30 22.75
N PHE A 216 26.05 28.51 21.42
CA PHE A 216 25.04 29.36 20.83
C PHE A 216 23.62 28.89 21.13
N LEU A 217 23.32 27.60 20.93
CA LEU A 217 21.99 27.04 21.17
C LEU A 217 21.61 27.06 22.65
N LYS A 218 22.55 26.80 23.56
CA LYS A 218 22.32 26.92 25.01
C LYS A 218 22.09 28.37 25.44
N SER A 219 22.74 29.34 24.79
CA SER A 219 22.50 30.77 25.05
C SER A 219 21.10 31.22 24.64
N VAL A 220 20.56 30.67 23.54
CA VAL A 220 19.23 31.03 23.00
C VAL A 220 18.12 30.21 23.66
N PHE A 221 18.36 28.93 23.94
CA PHE A 221 17.41 27.99 24.52
C PHE A 221 17.97 27.32 25.80
N PRO A 222 17.98 28.05 26.94
CA PRO A 222 18.48 27.51 28.19
C PRO A 222 17.73 26.23 28.61
N GLU A 223 18.47 25.24 29.11
CA GLU A 223 17.97 23.96 29.67
C GLU A 223 17.11 23.08 28.72
N LYS A 224 17.00 23.43 27.44
CA LYS A 224 16.22 22.65 26.45
C LYS A 224 17.07 21.85 25.48
N VAL A 225 18.37 22.11 25.43
CA VAL A 225 19.31 21.46 24.51
C VAL A 225 19.97 20.28 25.22
N ILE A 226 19.71 19.07 24.72
CA ILE A 226 20.28 17.82 25.26
C ILE A 226 21.63 17.54 24.61
N SER A 227 21.66 17.47 23.29
CA SER A 227 22.88 17.19 22.51
C SER A 227 22.84 17.94 21.18
N VAL A 228 24.04 18.23 20.66
CA VAL A 228 24.25 18.93 19.40
C VAL A 228 25.37 18.21 18.66
N HIS A 229 25.12 17.90 17.39
CA HIS A 229 26.09 17.25 16.52
C HIS A 229 26.09 17.92 15.15
N VAL A 230 27.24 18.41 14.71
CA VAL A 230 27.41 18.94 13.36
C VAL A 230 27.76 17.80 12.41
N PHE A 231 26.83 17.51 11.50
CA PHE A 231 27.08 16.58 10.41
C PHE A 231 28.04 17.19 9.40
N LYS A 232 29.15 16.50 9.15
CA LYS A 232 30.08 16.82 8.06
C LYS A 232 29.79 15.87 6.91
N ALA A 233 29.49 16.42 5.73
CA ALA A 233 29.41 15.63 4.52
C ALA A 233 30.81 15.18 4.14
N VAL A 234 31.11 13.89 4.35
CA VAL A 234 32.40 13.29 3.97
C VAL A 234 32.14 12.09 3.05
N PRO A 235 31.98 12.31 1.73
CA PRO A 235 31.65 11.25 0.78
C PRO A 235 32.70 10.13 0.74
N SER A 236 33.96 10.45 0.95
CA SER A 236 35.02 9.42 0.97
C SER A 236 34.85 8.40 2.09
N TRP A 237 34.21 8.77 3.21
CA TRP A 237 33.95 7.86 4.31
C TRP A 237 32.79 6.93 4.01
N THR A 238 31.75 7.41 3.32
CA THR A 238 30.65 6.55 2.86
C THR A 238 31.18 5.53 1.86
N ASP A 239 32.01 5.96 0.90
CA ASP A 239 32.63 5.06 -0.09
C ASP A 239 33.50 3.98 0.58
N LEU A 240 34.31 4.37 1.59
CA LEU A 240 35.13 3.44 2.35
C LEU A 240 34.31 2.48 3.22
N SER A 241 33.21 2.95 3.81
CA SER A 241 32.30 2.11 4.60
C SER A 241 31.59 1.08 3.72
N GLU A 242 31.12 1.50 2.54
CA GLU A 242 30.51 0.58 1.57
C GLU A 242 31.52 -0.44 1.06
N ALA A 243 32.75 0.00 0.74
CA ALA A 243 33.82 -0.89 0.34
C ALA A 243 34.19 -1.90 1.44
N HIS A 244 34.23 -1.45 2.70
CA HIS A 244 34.42 -2.33 3.85
C HIS A 244 33.31 -3.39 3.93
N ASP A 245 32.04 -2.98 3.87
CA ASP A 245 30.89 -3.89 3.97
C ASP A 245 30.87 -4.91 2.84
N ASP A 246 31.26 -4.51 1.63
CA ASP A 246 31.41 -5.41 0.48
C ASP A 246 32.55 -6.41 0.67
N MET A 247 33.67 -5.98 1.27
CA MET A 247 34.78 -6.89 1.57
C MET A 247 34.42 -7.88 2.67
N VAL A 248 33.68 -7.45 3.70
CA VAL A 248 33.14 -8.34 4.74
C VAL A 248 32.23 -9.40 4.13
N ARG A 249 31.27 -9.00 3.27
CA ARG A 249 30.41 -9.96 2.57
C ARG A 249 31.19 -10.97 1.72
N LYS A 250 32.23 -10.50 1.02
CA LYS A 250 33.10 -11.39 0.22
C LYS A 250 33.86 -12.38 1.09
N TYR A 251 34.34 -11.93 2.25
CA TYR A 251 35.02 -12.80 3.22
C TYR A 251 34.06 -13.85 3.79
N GLU A 252 32.86 -13.46 4.21
CA GLU A 252 31.81 -14.37 4.70
C GLU A 252 31.36 -15.41 3.65
N HIS A 253 31.45 -15.08 2.36
CA HIS A 253 31.15 -16.02 1.27
C HIS A 253 32.31 -16.94 0.88
N ALA A 254 33.54 -16.60 1.28
CA ALA A 254 34.73 -17.38 0.99
C ALA A 254 35.02 -18.46 2.05
N GLU A 255 34.44 -18.31 3.24
CA GLU A 255 34.45 -19.29 4.34
C GLU A 255 33.29 -20.30 4.19
#